data_AF-A0A2V7V7A7-F1
#
_entry.id   AF-A0A2V7V7A7-F1
#
_cell.length_a   1.000
_cell.length_b   1.000
_cell.length_c   1.000
_cell.angle_alpha   90.00
_cell.angle_beta   90.00
_cell.angle_gamma   90.00
#
_symmetry.space_group_name_H-M   'P 1'
#
loop_
_entity.id
_entity.type
_entity.pdbx_description
1 polymer ?
#
loop_
_entity_poly.entity_id
_entity_poly.type
_entity_poly.pdbx_seq_one_letter_code
_entity_poly.pdbx_strand_id
1 'polypeptide(L)'
;LLGRNPDEIEDIWQSSYVSSYWRNGPVLFNAMSGVDEALWDIKAKRASMPLYQLLGGKVRKGADLYYHASGRDFAEVEDQVRWAVERGFRHVRIQVAVEGVSTYGAGGAAGAATAGE
;
A
#
# COMPACT_ATOMS: atom_id res chain seq x y z
N LEU A 1 -10.41 9.10 21.87
CA LEU A 1 -9.78 10.08 20.96
C LEU A 1 -10.36 11.48 21.13
N LEU A 2 -11.69 11.66 21.15
CA LEU A 2 -12.30 12.97 21.43
C LEU A 2 -11.74 13.63 22.70
N GLY A 3 -11.47 14.93 22.62
CA GLY A 3 -10.92 15.73 23.73
C GLY A 3 -9.41 15.57 23.96
N ARG A 4 -8.71 14.68 23.24
CA ARG A 4 -7.25 14.56 23.33
C ARG A 4 -6.54 15.63 22.49
N ASN A 5 -5.34 16.01 22.91
CA ASN A 5 -4.48 16.91 22.15
C ASN A 5 -3.87 16.17 20.94
N PRO A 6 -4.13 16.61 19.69
CA PRO A 6 -3.59 15.95 18.51
C PRO A 6 -2.07 16.05 18.38
N ASP A 7 -1.41 16.93 19.16
CA ASP A 7 0.05 17.03 19.14
C ASP A 7 0.75 15.86 19.84
N GLU A 8 0.03 15.11 20.69
CA GLU A 8 0.52 14.00 21.51
C GLU A 8 0.47 12.67 20.74
N ILE A 9 1.02 12.63 19.52
CA ILE A 9 0.96 11.47 18.63
C ILE A 9 1.44 10.19 19.32
N GLU A 10 2.61 10.24 19.97
CA GLU A 10 3.20 9.08 20.64
C GLU A 10 2.31 8.56 21.78
N ASP A 11 1.73 9.45 22.61
CA ASP A 11 0.83 9.03 23.68
C ASP A 11 -0.46 8.40 23.13
N ILE A 12 -1.03 8.99 22.07
CA ILE A 12 -2.22 8.45 21.41
C ILE A 12 -1.92 7.08 20.81
N TRP A 13 -0.75 6.89 20.19
CA TRP A 13 -0.35 5.61 19.62
C TRP A 13 -0.19 4.55 20.72
N GLN A 14 0.63 4.85 21.75
CA GLN A 14 0.91 3.91 22.84
C GLN A 14 -0.36 3.52 23.61
N SER A 15 -1.22 4.50 23.93
CA SER A 15 -2.48 4.24 24.64
C SER A 15 -3.48 3.46 23.78
N SER A 16 -3.55 3.72 22.47
CA SER A 16 -4.41 2.96 21.55
C SER A 16 -3.90 1.52 21.34
N TYR A 17 -2.59 1.32 21.27
CA TYR A 17 -1.98 0.00 21.14
C TYR A 17 -2.34 -0.93 22.29
N VAL A 18 -2.48 -0.37 23.49
CA VAL A 18 -2.76 -1.15 24.70
C VAL A 18 -4.26 -1.20 25.05
N SER A 19 -5.12 -0.43 24.37
CA SER A 19 -6.49 -0.15 24.84
C SER A 19 -7.41 -1.37 24.86
N SER A 20 -7.21 -2.32 23.94
CA SER A 20 -7.99 -3.57 23.87
C SER A 20 -7.43 -4.69 24.75
N TYR A 21 -6.38 -4.41 25.54
CA TYR A 21 -5.55 -5.37 26.28
C TYR A 21 -4.83 -6.37 25.37
N TRP A 22 -5.59 -7.15 24.59
CA TRP A 22 -5.11 -7.96 23.46
C TRP A 22 -4.69 -7.04 22.32
N ARG A 23 -3.55 -7.36 21.69
CA ARG A 23 -2.85 -6.45 20.78
C ARG A 23 -2.45 -7.15 19.50
N ASN A 24 -1.92 -6.36 18.58
CA ASN A 24 -1.50 -6.77 17.25
C ASN A 24 -2.68 -7.17 16.36
N GLY A 25 -2.35 -7.70 15.19
CA GLY A 25 -3.31 -8.18 14.21
C GLY A 25 -3.71 -7.11 13.20
N PRO A 26 -4.22 -7.54 12.03
CA PRO A 26 -4.47 -6.63 10.92
C PRO A 26 -5.57 -5.62 11.23
N VAL A 27 -6.60 -6.00 11.99
CA VAL A 27 -7.73 -5.10 12.29
C VAL A 27 -7.29 -3.93 13.16
N LEU A 28 -6.65 -4.22 14.30
CA LEU A 28 -6.20 -3.19 15.23
C LEU A 28 -5.14 -2.28 14.59
N PHE A 29 -4.14 -2.85 13.92
CA PHE A 29 -3.09 -2.04 13.30
C PHE A 29 -3.60 -1.15 12.17
N ASN A 30 -4.57 -1.59 11.36
CA ASN A 30 -5.16 -0.71 10.34
C ASN A 30 -5.95 0.45 10.97
N ALA A 31 -6.73 0.19 12.02
CA ALA A 31 -7.45 1.25 12.73
C ALA A 31 -6.50 2.28 13.35
N MET A 32 -5.40 1.81 13.96
CA MET A 32 -4.37 2.68 14.51
C MET A 32 -3.61 3.46 13.43
N SER A 33 -3.26 2.83 12.29
CA SER A 33 -2.56 3.47 11.17
C SER A 33 -3.32 4.70 10.66
N GLY A 34 -4.63 4.56 10.44
CA GLY A 34 -5.45 5.67 9.97
C GLY A 34 -5.48 6.86 10.94
N VAL A 35 -5.44 6.61 12.25
CA VAL A 35 -5.37 7.67 13.27
C VAL A 35 -3.97 8.30 13.28
N ASP A 36 -2.91 7.50 13.28
CA ASP A 36 -1.53 7.96 13.30
C ASP A 36 -1.20 8.85 12.08
N GLU A 37 -1.55 8.38 10.88
CA GLU A 37 -1.39 9.11 9.62
C GLU A 37 -2.13 10.46 9.65
N ALA A 38 -3.37 10.49 10.17
CA ALA A 38 -4.16 11.71 10.28
C ALA A 38 -3.54 12.71 11.28
N LEU A 39 -2.98 12.24 12.40
CA LEU A 39 -2.32 13.09 13.37
C LEU A 39 -1.01 13.68 12.80
N TRP A 40 -0.23 12.88 12.06
CA TRP A 40 0.95 13.34 11.35
C TRP A 40 0.62 14.36 10.26
N ASP A 41 -0.49 14.15 9.52
CA ASP A 41 -1.00 15.12 8.55
C ASP A 41 -1.40 16.44 9.21
N ILE A 42 -2.13 16.41 10.33
CA ILE A 42 -2.45 17.61 11.12
C ILE A 42 -1.17 18.33 11.57
N LYS A 43 -0.20 17.60 12.13
CA LYS A 43 1.07 18.18 12.61
C LYS A 43 1.84 18.84 11.46
N ALA A 44 1.87 18.20 10.29
CA ALA A 44 2.52 18.74 9.10
C ALA A 44 1.85 20.01 8.58
N LYS A 45 0.51 19.99 8.48
CA LYS A 45 -0.29 21.17 8.11
C LYS A 45 -0.09 22.34 9.07
N ARG A 46 -0.07 22.08 10.39
CA ARG A 46 0.18 23.12 11.41
C ARG A 46 1.59 23.70 11.33
N ALA A 47 2.59 22.87 11.03
CA ALA A 47 3.96 23.31 10.80
C ALA A 47 4.16 24.01 9.44
N SER A 48 3.15 24.03 8.56
CA SER A 48 3.28 24.51 7.18
C SER A 48 4.43 23.85 6.42
N MET A 49 4.68 22.57 6.72
CA MET A 49 5.76 21.79 6.13
C MET A 49 5.19 20.53 5.47
N PRO A 50 5.75 20.08 4.34
CA PRO A 50 5.45 18.74 3.86
C PRO A 50 5.96 17.72 4.88
N LEU A 51 5.20 16.64 5.12
CA LEU A 51 5.46 15.67 6.20
C LEU A 51 6.92 15.17 6.23
N TYR A 52 7.51 14.87 5.08
CA TYR A 52 8.91 14.39 5.02
C TYR A 52 9.92 15.38 5.62
N GLN A 53 9.63 16.69 5.67
CA GLN A 53 10.53 17.67 6.33
C GLN A 53 10.49 17.53 7.85
N LEU A 54 9.32 17.26 8.43
CA LEU A 54 9.20 16.98 9.86
C LEU A 54 9.92 15.68 10.25
N LEU A 55 9.95 14.71 9.32
CA LEU A 55 10.65 13.44 9.52
C LEU A 55 12.18 13.53 9.36
N GLY A 56 12.74 14.74 9.11
CA GLY A 56 14.19 14.96 8.99
C GLY A 56 14.67 15.34 7.59
N GLY A 57 13.76 15.55 6.63
CA GLY A 57 14.08 16.10 5.32
C GLY A 57 14.41 15.06 4.24
N LYS A 58 14.72 15.56 3.03
CA LYS A 58 14.97 14.71 1.86
C LYS A 58 16.34 14.04 1.96
N VAL A 59 16.35 12.72 1.77
CA VAL A 59 17.58 11.91 1.57
C VAL A 59 17.72 11.38 0.13
N ARG A 60 16.77 11.71 -0.74
CA ARG A 60 16.72 11.32 -2.17
C ARG A 60 15.90 12.31 -2.98
N LYS A 61 16.07 12.32 -4.31
CA LYS A 61 15.32 13.21 -5.23
C LYS A 61 13.94 12.67 -5.59
N GLY A 62 13.76 11.35 -5.59
CA GLY A 62 12.50 10.65 -5.85
C GLY A 62 12.57 9.23 -5.31
N ALA A 63 11.41 8.58 -5.17
CA ALA A 63 11.32 7.17 -4.84
C ALA A 63 11.03 6.37 -6.11
N ASP A 64 11.78 5.29 -6.33
CA ASP A 64 11.49 4.38 -7.42
C ASP A 64 10.18 3.65 -7.19
N LEU A 65 9.40 3.53 -8.26
CA LEU A 65 8.19 2.73 -8.30
C LEU A 65 8.45 1.46 -9.10
N TYR A 66 7.63 0.45 -8.85
CA TYR A 66 7.59 -0.77 -9.64
C TYR A 66 6.19 -0.98 -10.21
N TYR A 67 6.13 -1.62 -11.37
CA TYR A 67 4.87 -1.95 -12.03
C TYR A 67 4.53 -3.43 -11.84
N HIS A 68 3.25 -3.76 -11.66
CA HIS A 68 2.76 -5.14 -11.69
C HIS A 68 2.36 -5.51 -13.11
N ALA A 69 3.14 -6.35 -13.77
CA ALA A 69 2.77 -6.97 -15.03
C ALA A 69 2.21 -8.37 -14.74
N SER A 70 0.94 -8.61 -15.10
CA SER A 70 0.34 -9.94 -14.96
C SER A 70 -0.56 -10.33 -16.12
N GLY A 71 -0.54 -11.59 -16.48
CA GLY A 71 -1.19 -12.09 -17.69
C GLY A 71 -1.49 -13.58 -17.62
N ARG A 72 -2.30 -14.05 -18.56
CA ARG A 72 -2.72 -15.45 -18.68
C ARG A 72 -1.59 -16.34 -19.21
N ASP A 73 -0.71 -15.76 -20.01
CA ASP A 73 0.46 -16.41 -20.60
C ASP A 73 1.67 -15.46 -20.59
N PHE A 74 2.79 -15.96 -21.10
CA PHE A 74 4.03 -15.18 -21.18
C PHE A 74 3.93 -14.00 -22.12
N ALA A 75 3.18 -14.11 -23.23
CA ALA A 75 3.08 -13.04 -24.21
C ALA A 75 2.36 -11.81 -23.63
N GLU A 76 1.25 -12.02 -22.92
CA GLU A 76 0.55 -10.92 -22.24
C GLU A 76 1.40 -10.24 -21.17
N VAL A 77 2.18 -11.01 -20.41
CA VAL A 77 3.09 -10.45 -19.42
C VAL A 77 4.21 -9.66 -20.10
N GLU A 78 4.78 -10.17 -21.19
CA GLU A 78 5.79 -9.45 -21.97
C GLU A 78 5.27 -8.12 -22.51
N ASP A 79 4.06 -8.09 -23.06
CA ASP A 79 3.44 -6.86 -23.58
C ASP A 79 3.27 -5.80 -22.48
N GLN A 80 2.84 -6.22 -21.29
CA GLN A 80 2.74 -5.32 -20.13
C GLN A 80 4.10 -4.85 -19.61
N VAL A 81 5.12 -5.71 -19.63
CA VAL A 81 6.50 -5.33 -19.29
C VAL A 81 7.00 -4.27 -20.27
N ARG A 82 6.82 -4.48 -21.58
CA ARG A 82 7.22 -3.50 -22.62
C ARG A 82 6.51 -2.17 -22.41
N TRP A 83 5.19 -2.19 -22.20
CA TRP A 83 4.39 -1.00 -21.89
C TRP A 83 4.91 -0.22 -20.68
N ALA A 84 5.33 -0.92 -19.62
CA ALA A 84 5.86 -0.32 -18.41
C ALA A 84 7.26 0.29 -18.63
N VAL A 85 8.14 -0.44 -19.33
CA VAL A 85 9.49 0.03 -19.66
C VAL A 85 9.42 1.27 -20.56
N GLU A 86 8.53 1.30 -21.55
CA GLU A 86 8.28 2.48 -22.40
C GLU A 86 7.85 3.73 -21.60
N ARG A 87 7.21 3.53 -20.44
CA ARG A 87 6.81 4.60 -19.51
C ARG A 87 7.87 4.97 -18.48
N GLY A 88 9.05 4.34 -18.57
CA GLY A 88 10.18 4.61 -17.69
C GLY A 88 10.17 3.84 -16.38
N PHE A 89 9.32 2.83 -16.21
CA PHE A 89 9.48 1.91 -15.07
C PHE A 89 10.78 1.13 -15.21
N ARG A 90 11.58 1.17 -14.14
CA ARG A 90 12.87 0.45 -14.06
C ARG A 90 12.76 -0.89 -13.34
N HIS A 91 11.67 -1.08 -12.59
CA HIS A 91 11.41 -2.28 -11.81
C HIS A 91 10.03 -2.81 -12.17
N VAL A 92 9.93 -4.09 -12.50
CA VAL A 92 8.66 -4.73 -12.86
C VAL A 92 8.54 -6.05 -12.11
N ARG A 93 7.42 -6.24 -11.40
CA ARG A 93 7.04 -7.51 -10.81
C ARG A 93 6.19 -8.26 -11.83
N ILE A 94 6.67 -9.42 -12.27
CA ILE A 94 6.00 -10.25 -13.26
C ILE A 94 5.23 -11.38 -12.61
N GLN A 95 4.06 -11.70 -13.15
CA GLN A 95 3.27 -12.84 -12.70
C GLN A 95 2.43 -13.44 -13.83
N VAL A 96 2.65 -14.72 -14.12
CA VAL A 96 1.88 -15.46 -15.14
C VAL A 96 0.88 -16.36 -14.42
N ALA A 97 -0.33 -16.47 -14.93
CA ALA A 97 -1.31 -17.43 -14.45
C ALA A 97 -0.79 -18.86 -14.64
N VAL A 98 -1.09 -19.74 -13.68
CA VAL A 98 -0.84 -21.17 -13.81
C VAL A 98 -2.20 -21.86 -13.80
N GLU A 99 -2.46 -22.65 -14.84
CA GLU A 99 -3.74 -23.35 -14.98
C GLU A 99 -4.04 -24.20 -13.75
N GLY A 100 -5.27 -24.11 -13.24
CA GLY A 100 -5.70 -24.81 -12.03
C GLY A 100 -5.17 -24.26 -10.71
N VAL A 101 -4.36 -23.19 -10.71
CA VAL A 101 -3.79 -22.60 -9.49
C VAL A 101 -4.27 -21.17 -9.30
N SER A 102 -4.89 -20.90 -8.15
CA SER A 102 -5.13 -19.54 -7.70
C SER A 102 -3.83 -18.94 -7.16
N THR A 103 -3.30 -17.92 -7.83
CA THR A 103 -2.11 -17.19 -7.37
C THR A 103 -2.45 -15.72 -7.15
N TYR A 104 -1.90 -15.13 -6.08
CA TYR A 104 -2.16 -13.74 -5.71
C TYR A 104 -1.60 -12.78 -6.76
N GLY A 105 -2.44 -12.10 -7.55
CA GLY A 105 -2.01 -11.06 -8.50
C GLY A 105 -2.00 -11.47 -9.97
N ALA A 106 -2.16 -12.75 -10.29
CA ALA A 106 -2.65 -13.19 -11.59
C ALA A 106 -4.17 -13.13 -11.48
N GLY A 107 -4.82 -12.37 -12.36
CA GLY A 107 -6.27 -12.45 -12.47
C GLY A 107 -6.63 -13.92 -12.63
N GLY A 108 -7.29 -14.50 -11.62
CA GLY A 108 -7.75 -15.88 -11.71
C GLY A 108 -8.57 -16.01 -13.00
N ALA A 109 -8.55 -17.19 -13.59
CA ALA A 109 -9.49 -17.62 -14.63
C ALA A 109 -10.95 -17.68 -14.09
N ALA A 110 -11.38 -16.70 -13.31
CA ALA A 110 -12.74 -16.49 -12.86
C ALA A 110 -13.42 -15.53 -13.84
N GLY A 111 -13.71 -16.05 -15.02
CA GLY A 111 -14.45 -15.34 -16.07
C GLY A 111 -14.95 -16.21 -17.23
N ALA A 112 -14.67 -17.52 -17.25
CA ALA A 112 -15.11 -18.42 -18.31
C ALA A 112 -15.80 -19.68 -17.77
N ALA A 113 -16.89 -19.47 -17.02
CA ALA A 113 -17.97 -20.42 -16.77
C ALA A 113 -19.14 -19.56 -16.27
N THR A 114 -20.19 -19.26 -17.03
CA THR A 114 -21.11 -20.17 -17.70
C THR A 114 -21.78 -19.49 -18.92
N ALA A 115 -21.59 -20.06 -20.11
CA ALA A 115 -22.44 -19.83 -21.27
C ALA A 115 -22.50 -21.14 -22.05
N GLY A 116 -23.45 -21.99 -21.71
CA GLY A 116 -23.64 -23.29 -22.34
C GLY A 116 -24.60 -24.16 -21.52
N GLU A 117 -25.78 -24.35 -22.11
CA GLU A 117 -26.95 -25.16 -21.70
C GLU A 117 -27.89 -24.56 -20.65
#